data_AF-A0A4U7CGS7-F1
#
_entry.id   AF-A0A4U7CGS7-F1
#
_cell.length_a   1.000
_cell.length_b   1.000
_cell.length_c   1.000
_cell.angle_alpha   90.00
_cell.angle_beta   90.00
_cell.angle_gamma   90.00
#
_symmetry.space_group_name_H-M   'P 1'
#
loop_
_entity.id
_entity.type
_entity.pdbx_description
1 polymer ?
#
loop_
_entity_poly.entity_id
_entity_poly.type
_entity_poly.pdbx_seq_one_letter_code
_entity_poly.pdbx_strand_id
1 'polypeptide(L)'
;MGDKSGESEFTRRKFTIPRRLDDELVRIAEKHYQGNVSLCLRAAFEDHKQTLNGEGEIAFGRLLSHVDKVAARQSEVLDQINSLEDEIGTKKPSNSANGGHFGREVEQVYRELQKSDEGLRIDDLRDRLDKNLPTLHSALGSLVDHGLAHDRGTNGHRFWAVGNDLFGGGFDE
;
A
#
# COMPACT_ATOMS: atom_id res chain seq x y z
N MET A 1 -53.17 11.01 -34.54
CA MET A 1 -53.11 12.46 -34.22
C MET A 1 -52.28 12.60 -32.96
N GLY A 2 -51.23 13.43 -33.01
CA GLY A 2 -50.08 13.37 -32.11
C GLY A 2 -50.38 13.77 -30.66
N ASP A 3 -49.79 13.01 -29.76
CA ASP A 3 -49.72 13.26 -28.33
C ASP A 3 -48.92 14.56 -28.09
N LYS A 4 -49.57 15.58 -27.54
CA LYS A 4 -48.91 16.82 -27.14
C LYS A 4 -48.13 16.53 -25.87
N SER A 5 -46.83 16.38 -26.03
CA SER A 5 -45.84 16.37 -24.96
C SER A 5 -46.13 17.52 -24.00
N GLY A 6 -46.42 17.20 -22.74
CA GLY A 6 -46.55 18.20 -21.68
C GLY A 6 -45.22 18.92 -21.51
N GLU A 7 -45.09 20.09 -22.13
CA GLU A 7 -43.99 21.00 -21.88
C GLU A 7 -44.03 21.36 -20.39
N SER A 8 -43.07 20.85 -19.62
CA SER A 8 -42.86 21.25 -18.24
C SER A 8 -42.62 22.76 -18.23
N GLU A 9 -43.62 23.51 -17.78
CA GLU A 9 -43.57 24.96 -17.70
C GLU A 9 -42.43 25.35 -16.73
N PHE A 10 -41.31 25.82 -17.29
CA PHE A 10 -40.13 26.16 -16.51
C PHE A 10 -40.38 27.47 -15.76
N THR A 11 -40.99 27.40 -14.57
CA THR A 11 -41.28 28.59 -13.75
C THR A 11 -39.98 29.18 -13.20
N ARG A 12 -39.37 30.13 -13.92
CA ARG A 12 -38.16 30.83 -13.48
C ARG A 12 -38.50 31.90 -12.45
N ARG A 13 -38.45 31.57 -11.16
CA ARG A 13 -38.40 32.58 -10.10
C ARG A 13 -36.99 33.15 -9.99
N LYS A 14 -36.85 34.46 -10.17
CA LYS A 14 -35.57 35.17 -10.00
C LYS A 14 -35.40 35.52 -8.53
N PHE A 15 -34.38 34.93 -7.90
CA PHE A 15 -33.96 35.30 -6.55
C PHE A 15 -32.68 36.11 -6.65
N THR A 16 -32.56 37.14 -5.82
CA THR A 16 -31.32 37.91 -5.70
C THR A 16 -30.56 37.40 -4.49
N ILE A 17 -29.32 36.97 -4.69
CA ILE A 17 -28.47 36.48 -3.62
C ILE A 17 -27.53 37.62 -3.19
N PRO A 18 -27.27 37.82 -1.89
CA PRO A 18 -26.25 38.75 -1.41
C PRO A 18 -24.87 38.47 -2.02
N ARG A 19 -24.12 39.52 -2.39
CA ARG A 19 -22.80 39.39 -3.05
C ARG A 19 -21.84 38.43 -2.33
N ARG A 20 -21.80 38.47 -1.00
CA ARG A 20 -20.94 37.56 -0.20
C ARG A 20 -21.19 36.08 -0.48
N LEU A 21 -22.46 35.72 -0.68
CA LEU A 21 -22.86 34.33 -0.97
C LEU A 21 -22.65 33.99 -2.44
N ASP A 22 -22.75 34.97 -3.35
CA ASP A 22 -22.42 34.78 -4.76
C ASP A 22 -20.92 34.54 -4.95
N ASP A 23 -20.07 35.32 -4.28
CA ASP A 23 -18.61 35.14 -4.27
C ASP A 23 -18.23 33.76 -3.70
N GLU A 24 -18.91 33.32 -2.64
CA GLU A 24 -18.70 32.01 -2.05
C GLU A 24 -19.15 30.87 -2.98
N LEU A 25 -20.29 31.04 -3.63
CA LEU A 25 -20.83 30.08 -4.61
C LEU A 25 -19.87 29.92 -5.80
N VAL A 26 -19.35 31.04 -6.32
CA VAL A 26 -18.34 31.05 -7.40
C VAL A 26 -17.08 30.33 -6.94
N ARG A 27 -16.57 30.62 -5.74
CA ARG A 27 -15.38 29.96 -5.17
C ARG A 27 -15.55 28.44 -5.06
N ILE A 28 -16.70 27.98 -4.58
CA ILE A 28 -17.00 26.54 -4.47
C ILE A 28 -17.13 25.90 -5.85
N ALA A 29 -17.79 26.59 -6.78
CA ALA A 29 -17.92 26.13 -8.16
C ALA A 29 -16.56 26.03 -8.86
N GLU A 30 -15.67 26.99 -8.68
CA GLU A 30 -14.29 26.95 -9.20
C GLU A 30 -13.53 25.74 -8.66
N LYS A 31 -13.64 25.48 -7.36
CA LYS A 31 -12.90 24.41 -6.69
C LYS A 31 -13.37 23.00 -7.06
N HIS A 32 -14.68 22.79 -7.21
CA HIS A 32 -15.26 21.44 -7.32
C HIS A 32 -16.05 21.19 -8.61
N TYR A 33 -16.40 22.23 -9.36
CA TYR A 33 -17.28 22.16 -10.53
C TYR A 33 -16.74 22.94 -11.74
N GLN A 34 -15.41 23.19 -11.79
CA GLN A 34 -14.74 23.87 -12.92
C GLN A 34 -15.32 25.27 -13.22
N GLY A 35 -15.77 25.99 -12.19
CA GLY A 35 -16.40 27.31 -12.32
C GLY A 35 -17.86 27.26 -12.76
N ASN A 36 -18.46 26.07 -12.94
CA ASN A 36 -19.85 25.94 -13.34
C ASN A 36 -20.79 26.10 -12.14
N VAL A 37 -21.17 27.35 -11.88
CA VAL A 37 -22.09 27.74 -10.80
C VAL A 37 -23.45 27.04 -10.91
N SER A 38 -23.98 26.90 -12.13
CA SER A 38 -25.27 26.24 -12.35
C SER A 38 -25.24 24.76 -11.99
N LEU A 39 -24.14 24.07 -12.29
CA LEU A 39 -23.94 22.67 -11.91
C LEU A 39 -23.78 22.53 -10.39
N CYS A 40 -22.98 23.41 -9.77
CA CYS A 40 -22.79 23.46 -8.33
C CYS A 40 -24.13 23.62 -7.59
N LEU A 41 -25.00 24.53 -8.03
CA LEU A 41 -26.33 24.73 -7.45
C LEU A 41 -27.21 23.48 -7.58
N ARG A 42 -27.27 22.88 -8.78
CA ARG A 42 -28.10 21.67 -8.99
C ARG A 42 -27.63 20.50 -8.11
N ALA A 43 -26.32 20.31 -8.02
CA ALA A 43 -25.73 19.27 -7.17
C ALA A 43 -26.05 19.52 -5.69
N ALA A 44 -25.89 20.75 -5.21
CA ALA A 44 -26.25 21.12 -3.84
C ALA A 44 -27.74 20.92 -3.55
N PHE A 45 -28.62 21.23 -4.51
CA PHE A 45 -30.05 20.98 -4.36
C PHE A 45 -30.39 19.49 -4.30
N GLU A 46 -29.78 18.67 -5.16
CA GLU A 46 -30.05 17.23 -5.16
C GLU A 46 -29.49 16.56 -3.89
N ASP A 47 -28.31 16.97 -3.44
CA ASP A 47 -27.70 16.50 -2.19
C ASP A 47 -28.55 16.89 -0.96
N HIS A 48 -29.01 18.15 -0.90
CA HIS A 48 -29.89 18.59 0.17
C HIS A 48 -31.24 17.89 0.14
N LYS A 49 -31.78 17.61 -1.05
CA LYS A 49 -33.01 16.83 -1.23
C LYS A 49 -32.83 15.38 -0.75
N GLN A 50 -31.72 14.73 -1.09
CA GLN A 50 -31.38 13.39 -0.58
C GLN A 50 -31.24 13.37 0.94
N THR A 51 -30.66 14.43 1.52
CA THR A 51 -30.56 14.61 2.97
C THR A 51 -31.94 14.76 3.61
N LEU A 52 -32.80 15.63 3.08
CA LEU A 52 -34.17 15.82 3.59
C LEU A 52 -35.05 14.57 3.44
N ASN A 53 -34.81 13.76 2.41
CA ASN A 53 -35.53 12.50 2.17
C ASN A 53 -35.00 11.34 3.03
N GLY A 54 -34.00 11.56 3.90
CA GLY A 54 -33.39 10.53 4.74
C GLY A 54 -32.52 9.53 3.98
N GLU A 55 -32.41 9.64 2.65
CA GLU A 55 -31.56 8.79 1.82
C GLU A 55 -30.07 9.03 2.12
N GLY A 56 -29.71 10.27 2.45
CA GLY A 56 -28.35 10.64 2.89
C GLY A 56 -27.95 9.93 4.19
N GLU A 57 -28.85 9.86 5.17
CA GLU A 57 -28.60 9.14 6.43
C GLU A 57 -28.50 7.62 6.22
N ILE A 58 -29.32 7.06 5.32
CA ILE A 58 -29.25 5.65 4.96
C ILE A 58 -27.93 5.33 4.24
N ALA A 59 -27.49 6.19 3.31
CA ALA A 59 -26.22 6.02 2.61
C ALA A 59 -25.03 6.14 3.58
N PHE A 60 -25.07 7.11 4.49
CA PHE A 60 -24.06 7.29 5.52
C PHE A 60 -24.02 6.12 6.50
N GLY A 61 -25.19 5.62 6.94
CA GLY A 61 -25.28 4.44 7.81
C GLY A 61 -24.76 3.16 7.14
N ARG A 62 -25.00 2.99 5.84
CA ARG A 62 -24.40 1.89 5.07
C ARG A 62 -22.88 2.01 4.96
N LEU A 63 -22.38 3.23 4.73
CA LEU A 63 -20.94 3.49 4.69
C LEU A 63 -20.29 3.20 6.04
N LEU A 64 -20.90 3.64 7.14
CA LEU A 64 -20.45 3.35 8.50
C LEU A 64 -20.42 1.84 8.75
N SER A 65 -21.47 1.11 8.38
CA SER A 65 -21.51 -0.35 8.49
C SER A 65 -20.43 -1.04 7.65
N HIS A 66 -20.07 -0.49 6.48
CA HIS A 66 -18.98 -1.01 5.67
C HIS A 66 -17.61 -0.75 6.32
N VAL A 67 -17.41 0.42 6.92
CA VAL A 67 -16.19 0.74 7.69
C VAL A 67 -16.06 -0.21 8.89
N ASP A 68 -17.13 -0.44 9.64
CA ASP A 68 -17.13 -1.36 10.78
C ASP A 68 -16.79 -2.80 10.35
N LYS A 69 -17.33 -3.25 9.21
CA LYS A 69 -16.98 -4.57 8.65
C LYS A 69 -15.52 -4.66 8.22
N VAL A 70 -14.96 -3.58 7.69
CA VAL A 70 -13.53 -3.52 7.31
C VAL A 70 -12.66 -3.55 8.57
N ALA A 71 -13.02 -2.80 9.60
CA ALA A 71 -12.32 -2.81 10.89
C ALA A 71 -12.37 -4.20 11.54
N ALA A 72 -13.53 -4.88 11.51
CA ALA A 72 -13.67 -6.24 12.01
C ALA A 72 -12.78 -7.24 11.24
N ARG A 73 -12.74 -7.15 9.90
CA ARG A 73 -11.85 -7.97 9.07
C ARG A 73 -10.38 -7.69 9.33
N GLN A 74 -10.01 -6.44 9.57
CA GLN A 74 -8.65 -6.07 9.92
C GLN A 74 -8.25 -6.69 11.27
N SER A 75 -9.14 -6.64 12.26
CA SER A 75 -8.91 -7.32 13.55
C SER A 75 -8.74 -8.83 13.36
N GLU A 76 -9.62 -9.47 12.58
CA GLU A 76 -9.52 -10.90 12.31
C GLU A 76 -8.22 -11.29 11.61
N VAL A 77 -7.75 -10.48 10.65
CA VAL A 77 -6.46 -10.69 9.99
C VAL A 77 -5.30 -10.52 10.96
N LEU A 78 -5.35 -9.52 11.85
CA LEU A 78 -4.32 -9.33 12.88
C LEU A 78 -4.31 -10.49 13.88
N ASP A 79 -5.47 -10.99 14.28
CA ASP A 79 -5.59 -12.16 15.16
C ASP A 79 -5.06 -13.42 14.48
N GLN A 80 -5.30 -13.59 13.18
CA GLN A 80 -4.71 -14.68 12.39
C GLN A 80 -3.20 -14.55 12.28
N ILE A 81 -2.66 -13.34 12.08
CA ILE A 81 -1.21 -13.10 12.07
C ILE A 81 -0.61 -13.45 13.42
N ASN A 82 -1.18 -12.95 14.53
CA ASN A 82 -0.72 -13.26 15.88
C ASN A 82 -0.79 -14.76 16.17
N SER A 83 -1.86 -15.45 15.75
CA SER A 83 -2.00 -16.90 15.90
C SER A 83 -0.94 -17.65 15.09
N LEU A 84 -0.61 -17.19 13.88
CA LEU A 84 0.46 -17.77 13.07
C LEU A 84 1.84 -17.50 13.67
N GLU A 85 2.07 -16.30 14.20
CA GLU A 85 3.30 -15.94 14.93
C GLU A 85 3.47 -16.78 16.19
N ASP A 86 2.39 -17.04 16.95
CA ASP A 86 2.39 -17.94 18.11
C ASP A 86 2.59 -19.40 17.70
N GLU A 87 2.00 -19.88 16.60
CA GLU A 87 2.27 -21.22 16.06
C GLU A 87 3.73 -21.39 15.60
N ILE A 88 4.32 -20.33 15.02
CA ILE A 88 5.73 -20.29 14.64
C ILE A 88 6.62 -20.21 15.90
N GLY A 89 6.21 -19.45 16.92
CA GLY A 89 6.92 -19.28 18.19
C GLY A 89 6.84 -20.51 19.10
N THR A 90 5.74 -21.27 19.07
CA THR A 90 5.53 -22.51 19.83
C THR A 90 6.13 -23.74 19.16
N LYS A 91 6.44 -23.67 17.85
CA LYS A 91 7.37 -24.60 17.17
C LYS A 91 8.85 -24.23 17.42
N LYS A 92 9.18 -23.76 18.63
CA LYS A 92 10.56 -23.86 19.12
C LYS A 92 10.82 -25.33 19.47
N PRO A 93 11.69 -26.06 18.74
CA PRO A 93 12.14 -27.34 19.22
C PRO A 93 12.96 -27.07 20.49
N SER A 94 12.49 -27.60 21.62
CA SER A 94 13.31 -27.79 22.81
C SER A 94 14.34 -28.87 22.49
N ASN A 95 15.41 -28.48 21.80
CA ASN A 95 16.78 -28.97 21.94
C ASN A 95 17.63 -28.47 20.77
N SER A 96 18.89 -28.17 21.12
CA SER A 96 20.04 -27.99 20.24
C SER A 96 20.26 -26.61 19.61
N ALA A 97 21.28 -25.92 20.17
CA ALA A 97 22.33 -25.19 19.48
C ALA A 97 21.97 -24.37 18.22
N ASN A 98 22.15 -23.04 18.31
CA ASN A 98 22.49 -22.13 17.19
C ASN A 98 22.58 -22.77 15.79
N GLY A 99 21.46 -22.81 15.08
CA GLY A 99 21.35 -23.29 13.70
C GLY A 99 19.96 -22.95 13.19
N GLY A 100 19.90 -21.96 12.32
CA GLY A 100 18.74 -21.24 11.84
C GLY A 100 17.82 -22.01 10.91
N HIS A 101 16.76 -21.30 10.55
CA HIS A 101 15.65 -21.69 9.70
C HIS A 101 16.04 -21.92 8.22
N PHE A 102 17.33 -22.01 7.95
CA PHE A 102 17.95 -22.01 6.64
C PHE A 102 18.71 -23.33 6.47
N GLY A 103 18.70 -23.90 5.25
CA GLY A 103 19.62 -24.99 4.93
C GLY A 103 21.04 -24.57 5.28
N ARG A 104 21.87 -25.51 5.73
CA ARG A 104 23.29 -25.26 6.11
C ARG A 104 24.02 -24.47 5.02
N GLU A 105 23.61 -24.64 3.78
CA GLU A 105 24.14 -23.98 2.62
C GLU A 105 23.83 -22.48 2.59
N VAL A 106 22.60 -22.10 2.93
CA VAL A 106 22.11 -20.73 2.92
C VAL A 106 22.73 -19.93 4.06
N GLU A 107 22.88 -20.54 5.24
CA GLU A 107 23.62 -19.90 6.33
C GLU A 107 25.09 -19.65 6.00
N GLN A 108 25.74 -20.59 5.31
CA GLN A 108 27.14 -20.43 4.93
C GLN A 108 27.31 -19.27 3.94
N VAL A 109 26.40 -19.14 2.97
CA VAL A 109 26.38 -18.00 2.04
C VAL A 109 26.14 -16.70 2.80
N TYR A 110 25.18 -16.67 3.72
CA TYR A 110 24.87 -15.48 4.52
C TYR A 110 26.04 -15.04 5.41
N ARG A 111 26.71 -15.98 6.11
CA ARG A 111 27.91 -15.67 6.91
C ARG A 111 29.04 -15.12 6.06
N GLU A 112 29.19 -15.61 4.83
CA GLU A 112 30.24 -15.13 3.94
C GLU A 112 29.93 -13.73 3.40
N LEU A 113 28.65 -13.43 3.13
CA LEU A 113 28.18 -12.09 2.83
C LEU A 113 28.34 -11.12 4.01
N GLN A 114 28.13 -11.58 5.26
CA GLN A 114 28.35 -10.75 6.46
C GLN A 114 29.82 -10.42 6.70
N LYS A 115 30.74 -11.32 6.37
CA LYS A 115 32.19 -11.08 6.52
C LYS A 115 32.75 -10.12 5.47
N SER A 116 32.03 -9.91 4.37
CA SER A 116 32.48 -9.07 3.27
C SER A 116 31.80 -7.71 3.35
N ASP A 117 32.58 -6.68 3.63
CA ASP A 117 32.10 -5.29 3.61
C ASP A 117 31.84 -4.83 2.16
N GLU A 118 32.59 -5.37 1.20
CA GLU A 118 32.34 -5.19 -0.22
C GLU A 118 31.43 -6.31 -0.74
N GLY A 119 30.33 -5.95 -1.42
CA GLY A 119 29.35 -6.92 -1.92
C GLY A 119 29.98 -7.95 -2.84
N LEU A 120 29.66 -9.22 -2.61
CA LEU A 120 30.29 -10.36 -3.29
C LEU A 120 29.56 -10.68 -4.59
N ARG A 121 30.32 -10.97 -5.64
CA ARG A 121 29.75 -11.57 -6.86
C ARG A 121 29.52 -13.07 -6.63
N ILE A 122 28.67 -13.65 -7.47
CA ILE A 122 28.43 -15.09 -7.41
C ILE A 122 29.70 -15.92 -7.69
N ASP A 123 30.59 -15.42 -8.55
CA ASP A 123 31.90 -16.04 -8.79
C ASP A 123 32.80 -15.98 -7.55
N ASP A 124 32.79 -14.88 -6.81
CA ASP A 124 33.55 -14.75 -5.55
C ASP A 124 33.02 -15.74 -4.49
N LEU A 125 31.69 -15.90 -4.42
CA LEU A 125 31.05 -16.87 -3.53
C LEU A 125 31.37 -18.32 -3.95
N ARG A 126 31.45 -18.60 -5.25
CA ARG A 126 31.88 -19.91 -5.77
C ARG A 126 33.31 -20.21 -5.34
N ASP A 127 34.21 -19.27 -5.53
CA ASP A 127 35.63 -19.48 -5.25
C ASP A 127 35.91 -19.61 -3.75
N ARG A 128 35.11 -18.96 -2.89
CA ARG A 128 35.25 -19.04 -1.42
C ARG A 128 34.56 -20.24 -0.77
N LEU A 129 33.42 -20.66 -1.31
CA LEU A 129 32.60 -21.74 -0.72
C LEU A 129 32.78 -23.08 -1.42
N ASP A 130 33.45 -23.11 -2.58
CA ASP A 130 33.63 -24.28 -3.45
C ASP A 130 32.29 -25.02 -3.72
N LYS A 131 31.28 -24.22 -4.05
CA LYS A 131 29.90 -24.69 -4.28
C LYS A 131 29.47 -24.49 -5.72
N ASN A 132 28.61 -25.39 -6.19
CA ASN A 132 28.03 -25.31 -7.52
C ASN A 132 27.15 -24.05 -7.68
N LEU A 133 27.20 -23.43 -8.86
CA LEU A 133 26.39 -22.24 -9.17
C LEU A 133 24.88 -22.39 -8.90
N PRO A 134 24.22 -23.53 -9.19
CA PRO A 134 22.80 -23.69 -8.90
C PRO A 134 22.47 -23.64 -7.40
N THR A 135 23.35 -24.17 -6.55
CA THR A 135 23.13 -24.15 -5.10
C THR A 135 23.35 -22.76 -4.53
N LEU A 136 24.32 -22.01 -5.07
CA LEU A 136 24.53 -20.60 -4.73
C LEU A 136 23.37 -19.72 -5.19
N HIS A 137 22.85 -19.91 -6.40
CA HIS A 137 21.68 -19.17 -6.88
C HIS A 137 20.43 -19.45 -6.05
N SER A 138 20.17 -20.71 -5.71
CA SER A 138 19.05 -21.09 -4.85
C SER A 138 19.18 -20.47 -3.45
N ALA A 139 20.39 -20.51 -2.88
CA ALA A 139 20.67 -19.90 -1.58
C ALA A 139 20.54 -18.37 -1.58
N LEU A 140 21.09 -17.70 -2.59
CA LEU A 140 20.98 -16.25 -2.76
C LEU A 140 19.53 -15.82 -3.01
N GLY A 141 18.80 -16.57 -3.83
CA GLY A 141 17.36 -16.35 -4.06
C GLY A 141 16.59 -16.42 -2.75
N SER A 142 16.80 -17.47 -1.96
CA SER A 142 16.20 -17.60 -0.63
C SER A 142 16.57 -16.43 0.29
N LEU A 143 17.84 -16.00 0.30
CA LEU A 143 18.26 -14.84 1.11
C LEU A 143 17.62 -13.53 0.67
N VAL A 144 17.43 -13.32 -0.63
CA VAL A 144 16.74 -12.14 -1.17
C VAL A 144 15.24 -12.20 -0.85
N ASP A 145 14.60 -13.34 -1.03
CA ASP A 145 13.17 -13.55 -0.74
C ASP A 145 12.84 -13.32 0.74
N HIS A 146 13.76 -13.69 1.64
CA HIS A 146 13.64 -13.46 3.07
C HIS A 146 14.14 -12.07 3.52
N GLY A 147 14.57 -11.20 2.59
CA GLY A 147 15.03 -9.86 2.90
C GLY A 147 16.32 -9.81 3.72
N LEU A 148 17.16 -10.84 3.62
CA LEU A 148 18.46 -10.93 4.28
C LEU A 148 19.63 -10.55 3.37
N ALA A 149 19.40 -10.51 2.06
CA ALA A 149 20.37 -10.02 1.09
C ALA A 149 19.72 -9.12 0.02
N HIS A 150 20.50 -8.21 -0.55
CA HIS A 150 20.08 -7.35 -1.66
C HIS A 150 21.06 -7.43 -2.84
N ASP A 151 20.53 -7.42 -4.06
CA ASP A 151 21.30 -7.30 -5.31
C ASP A 151 21.31 -5.85 -5.79
N ARG A 152 22.50 -5.25 -5.93
CA ARG A 152 22.67 -3.89 -6.47
C ARG A 152 23.37 -3.98 -7.84
N GLY A 153 22.55 -4.20 -8.86
CA GLY A 153 22.95 -4.52 -10.23
C GLY A 153 23.52 -3.37 -11.06
N THR A 154 24.57 -2.67 -10.61
CA THR A 154 25.21 -1.62 -11.43
C THR A 154 26.42 -2.09 -12.23
N ASN A 155 27.10 -3.20 -11.87
CA ASN A 155 28.16 -3.80 -12.69
C ASN A 155 28.47 -5.25 -12.26
N GLY A 156 27.65 -6.19 -12.74
CA GLY A 156 27.69 -7.61 -12.37
C GLY A 156 27.03 -7.83 -11.02
N HIS A 157 25.96 -8.62 -10.97
CA HIS A 157 25.16 -8.95 -9.79
C HIS A 157 26.03 -9.14 -8.55
N ARG A 158 26.00 -8.16 -7.65
CA ARG A 158 26.73 -8.17 -6.39
C ARG A 158 25.70 -8.25 -5.28
N PHE A 159 25.97 -9.09 -4.31
CA PHE A 159 25.08 -9.35 -3.20
C PHE A 159 25.67 -8.80 -1.91
N TRP A 160 24.83 -8.14 -1.11
CA TRP A 160 25.17 -7.64 0.22
C TRP A 160 24.27 -8.29 1.26
N ALA A 161 24.80 -8.54 2.46
CA ALA A 161 23.98 -8.89 3.62
C ALA A 161 23.31 -7.63 4.17
N VAL A 162 22.02 -7.73 4.51
CA VAL A 162 21.27 -6.63 5.14
C VAL A 162 21.90 -6.30 6.48
N GLY A 163 22.39 -5.07 6.61
CA GLY A 163 23.12 -4.59 7.80
C GLY A 163 24.57 -4.16 7.53
N ASN A 164 25.20 -4.61 6.45
CA ASN A 164 26.51 -4.09 6.01
C ASN A 164 26.40 -2.78 5.21
N ASP A 165 25.17 -2.31 4.93
CA ASP A 165 24.89 -1.12 4.12
C ASP A 165 25.29 0.22 4.76
N LEU A 166 25.74 0.23 6.03
CA LEU A 166 25.94 1.47 6.78
C LEU A 166 27.31 2.15 6.62
N PHE A 167 28.23 1.61 5.81
CA PHE A 167 29.59 2.16 5.73
C PHE A 167 30.08 2.61 4.34
N GLY A 168 29.29 2.50 3.27
CA GLY A 168 29.81 2.66 1.90
C GLY A 168 29.09 3.58 0.92
N GLY A 169 28.04 4.29 1.32
CA GLY A 169 27.23 5.10 0.39
C GLY A 169 27.06 6.53 0.86
N GLY A 170 28.01 7.41 0.52
CA GLY A 170 27.80 8.85 0.59
C GLY A 170 26.51 9.21 -0.15
N PHE A 171 25.61 9.88 0.57
CA PHE A 171 24.61 10.74 -0.04
C PHE A 171 25.38 11.86 -0.72
N ASP A 172 25.56 11.77 -2.03
CA ASP A 172 25.86 12.96 -2.83
C ASP A 172 24.53 13.64 -3.16
N GLU A 173 24.52 14.93 -2.85
CA GLU A 173 23.47 15.94 -3.00
C GLU A 173 23.22 16.32 -4.47
#